data_AF-A0A7S2FM11-F1
#
_entry.id   AF-A0A7S2FM11-F1
#
_cell.length_a   1.000
_cell.length_b   1.000
_cell.length_c   1.000
_cell.angle_alpha   90.00
_cell.angle_beta   90.00
_cell.angle_gamma   90.00
#
_symmetry.space_group_name_H-M   'P 1'
#
loop_
_entity.id
_entity.type
_entity.pdbx_description
1 polymer ?
#
loop_
_entity_poly.entity_id
_entity_poly.type
_entity_poly.pdbx_seq_one_letter_code
_entity_poly.pdbx_strand_id
1 'polypeptide(L)'
;NGWEEYLFSTNAAEASDRSVVTAWSAYRAADVVNAGYEAIESHNSFFYLNNFPTFTDSWADISENVTNLTKLRGGEVSMWTDNYCYITQCGAFGTGSPVGAPLFPPETDTEFAASLAGMVWPGASVGAGAFYNYDAELTEDELNVRINASADRFAARGIDVCPVTTDGGCSCDELSRCGTPYLQ
;
A
#
# COMPACT_ATOMS: atom_id res chain seq x y z
N ASN A 1 -13.18 14.91 -3.08
CA ASN A 1 -12.64 13.57 -2.80
C ASN A 1 -12.51 13.41 -1.30
N GLY A 2 -12.71 12.20 -0.79
CA GLY A 2 -12.55 11.88 0.63
C GLY A 2 -12.44 10.39 0.87
N TRP A 3 -12.02 10.00 2.07
CA TRP A 3 -12.05 8.62 2.54
C TRP A 3 -13.48 8.13 2.72
N GLU A 4 -13.69 6.81 2.82
CA GLU A 4 -15.00 6.18 2.94
C GLU A 4 -15.92 6.79 4.02
N GLU A 5 -15.37 7.34 5.10
CA GLU A 5 -16.10 8.04 6.17
C GLU A 5 -16.84 9.30 5.66
N TYR A 6 -16.30 9.95 4.62
CA TYR A 6 -16.93 11.09 3.95
C TYR A 6 -18.30 10.73 3.37
N LEU A 7 -18.46 9.48 2.92
CA LEU A 7 -19.72 8.95 2.41
C LEU A 7 -20.51 8.25 3.51
N PHE A 8 -19.94 7.23 4.15
CA PHE A 8 -20.70 6.28 4.96
C PHE A 8 -20.86 6.66 6.43
N SER A 9 -20.02 7.57 6.96
CA SER A 9 -20.09 7.96 8.38
C SER A 9 -20.66 9.36 8.58
N THR A 10 -20.25 10.30 7.72
CA THR A 10 -20.60 11.72 7.88
C THR A 10 -21.71 12.18 6.93
N ASN A 11 -22.02 11.40 5.90
CA ASN A 11 -22.92 11.77 4.78
C ASN A 11 -22.54 13.09 4.08
N ALA A 12 -21.29 13.55 4.24
CA ALA A 12 -20.85 14.80 3.63
C ALA A 12 -20.74 14.68 2.10
N ALA A 13 -20.56 13.47 1.57
CA ALA A 13 -20.57 13.18 0.15
C ALA A 13 -21.90 13.50 -0.54
N GLU A 14 -23.04 13.31 0.12
CA GLU A 14 -24.38 13.52 -0.45
C GLU A 14 -24.64 14.99 -0.82
N ALA A 15 -23.90 15.92 -0.21
CA ALA A 15 -23.99 17.34 -0.52
C ALA A 15 -23.29 17.72 -1.86
N SER A 16 -22.56 16.79 -2.50
CA SER A 16 -21.76 17.04 -3.71
C SER A 16 -21.86 15.91 -4.73
N ASP A 17 -22.39 16.22 -5.92
CA ASP A 17 -22.61 15.31 -7.05
C ASP A 17 -21.32 14.86 -7.79
N ARG A 18 -20.15 15.36 -7.37
CA ARG A 18 -18.84 15.08 -8.00
C ARG A 18 -17.84 14.43 -7.04
N SER A 19 -18.35 13.75 -6.03
CA SER A 19 -17.51 13.16 -5.00
C SER A 19 -16.88 11.85 -5.49
N VAL A 20 -15.54 11.79 -5.49
CA VAL A 20 -14.78 10.53 -5.56
C VAL A 20 -14.45 10.08 -4.14
N VAL A 21 -14.68 8.80 -3.84
CA VAL A 21 -14.50 8.23 -2.50
C VAL A 21 -13.45 7.11 -2.57
N THR A 22 -12.47 7.16 -1.67
CA THR A 22 -11.47 6.10 -1.53
C THR A 22 -11.94 5.11 -0.47
N ALA A 23 -12.20 3.88 -0.88
CA ALA A 23 -12.53 2.76 -0.01
C ALA A 23 -11.24 2.13 0.52
N TRP A 24 -11.08 2.03 1.84
CA TRP A 24 -9.78 1.69 2.44
C TRP A 24 -9.85 0.73 3.63
N SER A 25 -11.00 0.57 4.30
CA SER A 25 -11.09 -0.29 5.49
C SER A 25 -12.37 -1.10 5.56
N ALA A 26 -13.48 -0.49 5.97
CA ALA A 26 -14.73 -1.21 6.19
C ALA A 26 -15.47 -1.53 4.87
N TYR A 27 -15.14 -0.81 3.81
CA TYR A 27 -15.81 -0.88 2.51
C TYR A 27 -14.82 -1.18 1.39
N ARG A 28 -15.36 -1.66 0.27
CA ARG A 28 -14.67 -1.86 -1.01
C ARG A 28 -15.18 -0.84 -2.03
N ALA A 29 -14.47 -0.70 -3.15
CA ALA A 29 -14.90 0.17 -4.23
C ALA A 29 -16.27 -0.22 -4.78
N ALA A 30 -16.62 -1.51 -4.76
CA ALA A 30 -17.96 -1.99 -5.10
C ALA A 30 -19.06 -1.33 -4.25
N ASP A 31 -18.85 -1.17 -2.95
CA ASP A 31 -19.83 -0.56 -2.04
C ASP A 31 -20.05 0.92 -2.39
N VAL A 32 -18.96 1.64 -2.65
CA VAL A 32 -18.99 3.06 -3.08
C VAL A 32 -19.73 3.20 -4.42
N VAL A 33 -19.44 2.34 -5.39
CA VAL A 33 -20.10 2.34 -6.71
C VAL A 33 -21.59 2.00 -6.57
N ASN A 34 -21.94 1.03 -5.72
CA ASN A 34 -23.32 0.66 -5.44
C ASN A 34 -24.11 1.77 -4.73
N ALA A 35 -23.43 2.58 -3.90
CA ALA A 35 -23.98 3.80 -3.34
C ALA A 35 -24.12 4.95 -4.36
N GLY A 36 -23.64 4.75 -5.58
CA GLY A 36 -23.81 5.69 -6.69
C GLY A 36 -22.65 6.67 -6.88
N TYR A 37 -21.51 6.47 -6.22
CA TYR A 37 -20.36 7.39 -6.28
C TYR A 37 -19.22 6.83 -7.13
N GLU A 38 -18.26 7.71 -7.46
CA GLU A 38 -17.00 7.30 -8.07
C GLU A 38 -16.06 6.76 -6.99
N ALA A 39 -15.34 5.69 -7.30
CA ALA A 39 -14.57 4.93 -6.32
C ALA A 39 -13.09 4.81 -6.69
N ILE A 40 -12.23 4.88 -5.68
CA ILE A 40 -10.83 4.41 -5.72
C ILE A 40 -10.73 3.25 -4.72
N GLU A 41 -10.16 2.13 -5.15
CA GLU A 41 -9.93 0.96 -4.30
C GLU A 41 -8.56 1.06 -3.61
N SER A 42 -8.53 1.03 -2.28
CA SER A 42 -7.30 1.11 -1.48
C SER A 42 -7.42 0.30 -0.19
N HIS A 43 -8.21 -0.79 -0.19
CA HIS A 43 -8.44 -1.57 1.02
C HIS A 43 -7.13 -2.05 1.68
N ASN A 44 -7.04 -1.79 2.98
CA ASN A 44 -5.82 -1.87 3.77
C ASN A 44 -5.21 -3.27 3.89
N SER A 45 -5.99 -4.32 3.63
CA SER A 45 -5.51 -5.71 3.62
C SER A 45 -4.67 -6.04 2.38
N PHE A 46 -4.75 -5.24 1.32
CA PHE A 46 -4.06 -5.49 0.06
C PHE A 46 -3.09 -4.36 -0.30
N PHE A 47 -3.47 -3.11 0.00
CA PHE A 47 -2.82 -1.94 -0.57
C PHE A 47 -2.20 -1.00 0.47
N TYR A 48 -2.21 -1.35 1.77
CA TYR A 48 -1.43 -0.62 2.79
C TYR A 48 -0.14 -1.36 3.07
N LEU A 49 0.98 -0.87 2.53
CA LEU A 49 2.27 -1.56 2.60
C LEU A 49 2.85 -1.61 4.02
N ASN A 50 2.49 -0.65 4.87
CA ASN A 50 2.85 -0.63 6.30
C ASN A 50 2.05 -1.66 7.15
N ASN A 51 1.07 -2.35 6.57
CA ASN A 51 0.44 -3.52 7.21
C ASN A 51 1.17 -4.83 6.86
N PHE A 52 2.28 -4.75 6.13
CA PHE A 52 3.07 -5.89 5.68
C PHE A 52 2.27 -6.99 4.95
N PRO A 53 1.43 -6.64 3.95
CA PRO A 53 0.88 -7.65 3.06
C PRO A 53 2.04 -8.39 2.39
N THR A 54 1.88 -9.68 2.14
CA THR A 54 2.81 -10.34 1.22
C THR A 54 2.71 -9.68 -0.14
N PHE A 55 3.77 -9.69 -0.93
CA PHE A 55 3.70 -9.06 -2.25
C PHE A 55 2.60 -9.68 -3.13
N THR A 56 2.29 -10.96 -2.94
CA THR A 56 1.23 -11.66 -3.65
C THR A 56 -0.16 -11.25 -3.18
N ASP A 57 -0.36 -10.90 -1.91
CA ASP A 57 -1.64 -10.34 -1.42
C ASP A 57 -2.03 -9.04 -2.15
N SER A 58 -1.06 -8.23 -2.58
CA SER A 58 -1.33 -7.01 -3.35
C SER A 58 -1.78 -7.27 -4.79
N TRP A 59 -1.80 -8.52 -5.28
CA TRP A 59 -2.42 -8.90 -6.55
C TRP A 59 -3.91 -9.20 -6.37
N ALA A 60 -4.71 -8.15 -6.16
CA ALA A 60 -6.14 -8.25 -5.87
C ALA A 60 -7.03 -7.65 -6.97
N ASP A 61 -8.19 -8.26 -7.23
CA ASP A 61 -9.19 -7.74 -8.17
C ASP A 61 -9.93 -6.53 -7.58
N ILE A 62 -9.65 -5.34 -8.11
CA ILE A 62 -10.34 -4.10 -7.70
C ILE A 62 -11.73 -3.94 -8.33
N SER A 63 -12.07 -4.79 -9.31
CA SER A 63 -13.35 -4.78 -10.00
C SER A 63 -14.35 -5.78 -9.44
N GLU A 64 -13.93 -6.59 -8.47
CA GLU A 64 -14.75 -7.60 -7.82
C GLU A 64 -16.06 -6.97 -7.31
N ASN A 65 -17.20 -7.52 -7.75
CA ASN A 65 -18.56 -7.06 -7.41
C ASN A 65 -18.91 -5.61 -7.78
N VAL A 66 -18.09 -4.91 -8.58
CA VAL A 66 -18.37 -3.56 -9.05
C VAL A 66 -19.46 -3.59 -10.14
N THR A 67 -20.65 -3.07 -9.82
CA THR A 67 -21.81 -3.08 -10.74
C THR A 67 -21.72 -2.09 -11.91
N ASN A 68 -20.89 -1.04 -11.78
CA ASN A 68 -20.64 -0.06 -12.83
C ASN A 68 -19.16 0.33 -12.90
N LEU A 69 -18.42 -0.36 -13.76
CA LEU A 69 -16.98 -0.14 -13.95
C LEU A 69 -16.61 1.29 -14.38
N THR A 70 -17.52 2.06 -14.99
CA THR A 70 -17.23 3.45 -15.39
C THR A 70 -17.07 4.39 -14.19
N LYS A 71 -17.54 3.98 -13.01
CA LYS A 71 -17.39 4.70 -11.74
C LYS A 71 -16.17 4.26 -10.95
N LEU A 72 -15.55 3.13 -11.29
CA LEU A 72 -14.26 2.73 -10.73
C LEU A 72 -13.15 3.54 -11.40
N ARG A 73 -12.40 4.31 -10.61
CA ARG A 73 -11.33 5.19 -11.08
C ARG A 73 -9.94 4.56 -11.02
N GLY A 74 -9.84 3.35 -10.49
CA GLY A 74 -8.59 2.60 -10.33
C GLY A 74 -8.37 2.23 -8.87
N GLY A 75 -7.11 2.02 -8.51
CA GLY A 75 -6.71 1.76 -7.14
C GLY A 75 -5.55 2.64 -6.70
N GLU A 76 -5.30 2.62 -5.39
CA GLU A 76 -4.24 3.37 -4.72
C GLU A 76 -3.50 2.44 -3.75
N VAL A 77 -2.17 2.43 -3.84
CA VAL A 77 -1.30 1.80 -2.85
C VAL A 77 -0.78 2.88 -1.92
N SER A 78 -0.94 2.66 -0.61
CA SER A 78 -0.53 3.58 0.43
C SER A 78 0.61 2.99 1.27
N MET A 79 1.55 3.85 1.63
CA MET A 79 2.60 3.55 2.61
C MET A 79 2.56 4.63 3.67
N TRP A 80 1.87 4.34 4.78
CA TRP A 80 1.78 5.27 5.90
C TRP A 80 3.09 5.31 6.68
N THR A 81 3.49 6.52 7.09
CA THR A 81 4.77 6.74 7.79
C THR A 81 4.60 6.95 9.29
N ASP A 82 3.43 6.63 9.83
CA ASP A 82 3.08 6.71 11.25
C ASP A 82 4.10 6.01 12.15
N ASN A 83 4.67 4.89 11.67
CA ASN A 83 5.66 4.11 12.40
C ASN A 83 7.05 4.77 12.45
N TYR A 84 7.29 5.82 11.67
CA TYR A 84 8.52 6.60 11.68
C TYR A 84 8.40 7.87 12.51
N CYS A 85 7.19 8.31 12.88
CA CYS A 85 7.02 9.53 13.64
C CYS A 85 7.67 9.44 15.03
N TYR A 86 8.15 10.56 15.58
CA TYR A 86 8.69 10.63 16.96
C TYR A 86 7.63 10.41 18.05
N ILE A 87 6.36 10.38 17.66
CA ILE A 87 5.19 10.12 18.52
C ILE A 87 4.19 9.24 17.75
N THR A 88 3.50 8.34 18.46
CA THR A 88 2.51 7.41 17.89
C THR A 88 1.51 8.11 16.98
N GLN A 89 1.36 7.59 15.75
CA GLN A 89 0.49 8.12 14.70
C GLN A 89 0.63 9.64 14.51
N CYS A 90 1.86 10.13 14.66
CA CYS A 90 2.20 11.55 14.55
C CYS A 90 1.33 12.46 15.45
N GLY A 91 0.86 11.93 16.59
CA GLY A 91 0.03 12.64 17.57
C GLY A 91 -1.48 12.53 17.33
N ALA A 92 -1.92 11.80 16.30
CA ALA A 92 -3.34 11.55 16.05
C ALA A 92 -3.96 10.63 17.11
N PHE A 93 -3.22 9.62 17.56
CA PHE A 93 -3.71 8.65 18.55
C PHE A 93 -2.60 8.16 19.49
N GLY A 94 -2.90 8.11 20.79
CA GLY A 94 -2.06 7.45 21.80
C GLY A 94 -0.81 8.23 22.23
N THR A 95 0.00 7.57 23.06
CA THR A 95 1.27 8.07 23.58
C THR A 95 2.34 6.99 23.40
N GLY A 96 3.52 7.35 22.91
CA GLY A 96 4.62 6.41 22.74
C GLY A 96 5.53 6.79 21.58
N SER A 97 6.68 6.12 21.51
CA SER A 97 7.60 6.20 20.38
C SER A 97 7.38 4.96 19.51
N PRO A 98 6.94 5.12 18.24
CA PRO A 98 6.90 4.06 17.25
C PRO A 98 8.25 3.37 17.03
N VAL A 99 8.21 2.18 16.41
CA VAL A 99 9.41 1.36 16.18
C VAL A 99 10.43 2.04 15.28
N GLY A 100 9.98 2.70 14.20
CA GLY A 100 10.82 3.43 13.25
C GLY A 100 11.16 4.85 13.68
N ALA A 101 10.73 5.31 14.86
CA ALA A 101 11.04 6.65 15.37
C ALA A 101 12.55 7.00 15.39
N PRO A 102 13.50 6.07 15.59
CA PRO A 102 14.92 6.36 15.45
C PRO A 102 15.35 6.84 14.06
N LEU A 103 14.54 6.59 13.02
CA LEU A 103 14.76 7.07 11.65
C LEU A 103 14.06 8.41 11.35
N PHE A 104 13.31 8.97 12.30
CA PHE A 104 12.66 10.27 12.16
C PHE A 104 13.61 11.47 12.00
N PRO A 105 14.75 11.53 12.74
CA PRO A 105 15.62 12.70 12.70
C PRO A 105 16.27 12.88 11.32
N PRO A 106 16.52 14.12 10.88
CA PRO A 106 17.19 14.38 9.60
C PRO A 106 18.57 13.73 9.46
N GLU A 107 19.25 13.47 10.59
CA GLU A 107 20.56 12.81 10.62
C GLU A 107 20.51 11.37 10.08
N THR A 108 19.32 10.76 10.04
CA THR A 108 19.09 9.38 9.57
C THR A 108 18.32 9.32 8.24
N ASP A 109 18.28 10.42 7.48
CA ASP A 109 17.53 10.51 6.21
C ASP A 109 17.95 9.44 5.18
N THR A 110 19.22 9.02 5.20
CA THR A 110 19.73 7.98 4.26
C THR A 110 19.12 6.62 4.60
N GLU A 111 19.12 6.27 5.88
CA GLU A 111 18.56 5.05 6.44
C GLU A 111 17.03 5.03 6.32
N PHE A 112 16.38 6.17 6.61
CA PHE A 112 14.95 6.37 6.39
C PHE A 112 14.57 6.14 4.92
N ALA A 113 15.30 6.74 3.98
CA ALA A 113 15.05 6.56 2.55
C ALA A 113 15.19 5.09 2.13
N ALA A 114 16.23 4.39 2.61
CA ALA A 114 16.45 2.97 2.32
C ALA A 114 15.37 2.05 2.93
N SER A 115 14.87 2.40 4.12
CA SER A 115 13.77 1.72 4.80
C SER A 115 12.45 1.92 4.08
N LEU A 116 12.05 3.17 3.85
CA LEU A 116 10.82 3.52 3.15
C LEU A 116 10.80 2.92 1.74
N ALA A 117 11.89 3.03 0.99
CA ALA A 117 11.97 2.46 -0.36
C ALA A 117 11.84 0.93 -0.35
N GLY A 118 12.43 0.25 0.64
CA GLY A 118 12.28 -1.20 0.84
C GLY A 118 10.84 -1.61 1.16
N MET A 119 10.11 -0.83 1.96
CA MET A 119 8.70 -1.11 2.23
C MET A 119 7.80 -0.84 1.02
N VAL A 120 8.14 0.16 0.20
CA VAL A 120 7.37 0.52 -0.99
C VAL A 120 7.60 -0.47 -2.14
N TRP A 121 8.84 -0.89 -2.39
CA TRP A 121 9.21 -1.69 -3.55
C TRP A 121 9.66 -3.11 -3.17
N PRO A 122 9.19 -4.15 -3.88
CA PRO A 122 8.39 -4.09 -5.11
C PRO A 122 6.86 -4.04 -4.89
N GLY A 123 6.36 -4.06 -3.64
CA GLY A 123 4.93 -4.19 -3.34
C GLY A 123 4.01 -3.22 -4.10
N ALA A 124 4.36 -1.93 -4.16
CA ALA A 124 3.61 -0.93 -4.93
C ALA A 124 3.53 -1.26 -6.43
N SER A 125 4.55 -1.92 -7.00
CA SER A 125 4.52 -2.35 -8.40
C SER A 125 3.57 -3.53 -8.64
N VAL A 126 3.35 -4.37 -7.62
CA VAL A 126 2.39 -5.47 -7.71
C VAL A 126 0.96 -4.93 -7.69
N GLY A 127 0.66 -4.03 -6.74
CA GLY A 127 -0.62 -3.33 -6.70
C GLY A 127 -0.90 -2.56 -8.00
N ALA A 128 0.10 -1.83 -8.52
CA ALA A 128 -0.03 -1.16 -9.82
C ALA A 128 -0.32 -2.14 -10.97
N GLY A 129 0.30 -3.31 -10.95
CA GLY A 129 0.01 -4.38 -11.92
C GLY A 129 -1.42 -4.89 -11.82
N ALA A 130 -1.93 -5.07 -10.60
CA ALA A 130 -3.31 -5.49 -10.34
C ALA A 130 -4.31 -4.46 -10.88
N PHE A 131 -4.05 -3.16 -10.70
CA PHE A 131 -4.91 -2.10 -11.22
C PHE A 131 -4.93 -2.04 -12.76
N TYR A 132 -3.85 -2.47 -13.41
CA TYR A 132 -3.68 -2.35 -14.85
C TYR A 132 -4.20 -3.56 -15.63
N ASN A 133 -3.82 -4.78 -15.20
CA ASN A 133 -4.13 -6.01 -15.93
C ASN A 133 -4.16 -7.20 -14.96
N TYR A 134 -5.04 -7.13 -13.96
CA TYR A 134 -5.33 -8.26 -13.10
C TYR A 134 -5.73 -9.49 -13.93
N ASP A 135 -5.24 -10.66 -13.50
CA ASP A 135 -5.52 -11.96 -14.09
C ASP A 135 -5.71 -12.95 -12.94
N ALA A 136 -6.93 -13.48 -12.82
CA ALA A 136 -7.31 -14.42 -11.77
C ALA A 136 -6.70 -15.82 -11.99
N GLU A 137 -6.29 -16.13 -13.22
CA GLU A 137 -5.69 -17.43 -13.57
C GLU A 137 -4.17 -17.45 -13.38
N LEU A 138 -3.57 -16.30 -13.04
CA LEU A 138 -2.13 -16.20 -12.79
C LEU A 138 -1.78 -16.95 -11.50
N THR A 139 -0.94 -17.97 -11.61
CA THR A 139 -0.50 -18.74 -10.44
C THR A 139 0.46 -17.93 -9.56
N GLU A 140 0.56 -18.29 -8.28
CA GLU A 140 1.47 -17.65 -7.34
C GLU A 140 2.94 -17.74 -7.81
N ASP A 141 3.35 -18.88 -8.36
CA ASP A 141 4.70 -19.07 -8.91
C ASP A 141 4.97 -18.12 -10.09
N GLU A 142 4.03 -17.99 -11.02
CA GLU A 142 4.16 -17.06 -12.15
C GLU A 142 4.17 -15.60 -11.70
N LEU A 143 3.36 -15.27 -10.69
CA LEU A 143 3.35 -13.95 -10.08
C LEU A 143 4.70 -13.66 -9.41
N ASN A 144 5.23 -14.59 -8.62
CA ASN A 144 6.55 -14.47 -7.97
C ASN A 144 7.67 -14.27 -9.01
N VAL A 145 7.65 -14.97 -10.14
CA VAL A 145 8.59 -14.73 -11.26
C VAL A 145 8.50 -13.28 -11.75
N ARG A 146 7.30 -12.73 -11.91
CA ARG A 146 7.08 -11.34 -12.36
C ARG A 146 7.51 -10.32 -11.31
N ILE A 147 7.25 -10.58 -10.02
CA ILE A 147 7.66 -9.75 -8.89
C ILE A 147 9.19 -9.65 -8.85
N ASN A 148 9.90 -10.80 -8.90
CA ASN A 148 11.36 -10.85 -8.98
C ASN A 148 11.89 -10.04 -10.16
N ALA A 149 11.33 -10.25 -11.36
CA ALA A 149 11.75 -9.50 -12.54
C ALA A 149 11.47 -7.99 -12.42
N SER A 150 10.43 -7.59 -11.66
CA SER A 150 10.15 -6.18 -11.34
C SER A 150 11.20 -5.60 -10.39
N ALA A 151 11.53 -6.34 -9.33
CA ALA A 151 12.55 -5.96 -8.38
C ALA A 151 13.92 -5.80 -9.05
N ASP A 152 14.33 -6.76 -9.88
CA ASP A 152 15.59 -6.70 -10.65
C ASP A 152 15.64 -5.43 -11.53
N ARG A 153 14.52 -5.09 -12.17
CA ARG A 153 14.38 -3.89 -13.00
C ARG A 153 14.47 -2.59 -12.19
N PHE A 154 14.00 -2.57 -10.94
CA PHE A 154 14.14 -1.43 -10.05
C PHE A 154 15.58 -1.29 -9.57
N ALA A 155 16.19 -2.39 -9.10
CA ALA A 155 17.58 -2.42 -8.68
C ALA A 155 18.52 -1.97 -9.81
N ALA A 156 18.30 -2.44 -11.05
CA ALA A 156 19.07 -2.02 -12.22
C ALA A 156 18.97 -0.52 -12.56
N ARG A 157 17.95 0.17 -12.03
CA ARG A 157 17.78 1.63 -12.17
C ARG A 157 18.27 2.41 -10.95
N GLY A 158 18.90 1.74 -9.98
CA GLY A 158 19.37 2.36 -8.74
C GLY A 158 18.25 2.66 -7.76
N ILE A 159 17.08 2.02 -7.89
CA ILE A 159 16.00 2.12 -6.90
C ILE A 159 16.27 1.08 -5.81
N ASP A 160 16.30 1.55 -4.56
CA ASP A 160 16.33 0.70 -3.39
C ASP A 160 15.06 -0.13 -3.31
N VAL A 161 15.21 -1.45 -3.44
CA VAL A 161 14.11 -2.41 -3.48
C VAL A 161 14.33 -3.47 -2.41
N CYS A 162 13.24 -3.95 -1.79
CA CYS A 162 13.34 -5.12 -0.92
C CYS A 162 13.67 -6.36 -1.77
N PRO A 163 14.74 -7.09 -1.45
CA PRO A 163 15.05 -8.33 -2.13
C PRO A 163 13.89 -9.32 -2.04
N VAL A 164 13.53 -9.88 -3.19
CA VAL A 164 12.52 -10.94 -3.28
C VAL A 164 13.27 -12.26 -3.19
N THR A 165 13.07 -13.01 -2.11
CA THR A 165 13.77 -14.28 -1.89
C THR A 165 12.77 -15.43 -1.97
N THR A 166 13.05 -16.43 -2.81
CA THR A 166 12.18 -17.60 -3.04
C THR A 166 12.00 -18.50 -1.81
N ASP A 167 12.81 -18.32 -0.77
CA ASP A 167 12.79 -19.08 0.48
C ASP A 167 12.15 -18.31 1.66
N GLY A 168 11.55 -17.14 1.40
CA GLY A 168 10.94 -16.30 2.43
C GLY A 168 11.94 -15.68 3.41
N GLY A 169 13.24 -15.68 3.09
CA GLY A 169 14.30 -15.22 3.99
C GLY A 169 14.46 -13.70 4.12
N CYS A 170 13.95 -12.91 3.16
CA CYS A 170 14.04 -11.46 3.22
C CYS A 170 12.68 -10.78 3.44
N SER A 171 12.59 -10.03 4.53
CA SER A 171 11.58 -9.01 4.79
C SER A 171 12.24 -7.64 4.90
N CYS A 172 11.51 -6.58 4.56
CA CYS A 172 11.93 -5.21 4.82
C CYS A 172 10.86 -4.53 5.66
N ASP A 173 11.30 -3.92 6.76
CA ASP A 173 10.47 -3.20 7.71
C ASP A 173 11.10 -1.86 8.07
N GLU A 174 10.56 -1.15 9.06
CA GLU A 174 11.07 0.14 9.47
C GLU A 174 12.51 0.07 10.02
N LEU A 175 12.98 -1.08 10.48
CA LEU A 175 14.25 -1.21 11.20
C LEU A 175 15.31 -2.04 10.48
N SER A 176 14.91 -2.90 9.54
CA SER A 176 15.80 -3.83 8.90
C SER A 176 15.45 -4.16 7.45
N ARG A 177 16.50 -4.54 6.69
CA ARG A 177 16.42 -5.15 5.37
C ARG A 177 17.02 -6.54 5.43
N CYS A 178 16.21 -7.57 5.15
CA CYS A 178 16.62 -8.98 5.26
C CYS A 178 17.30 -9.31 6.59
N GLY A 179 16.78 -8.77 7.70
CA GLY A 179 17.36 -8.94 9.04
C GLY A 179 18.62 -8.11 9.32
N THR A 180 19.11 -7.31 8.36
CA THR A 180 20.21 -6.36 8.59
C THR A 180 19.64 -5.01 9.03
N PRO A 181 19.98 -4.51 10.24
CA PRO A 181 19.49 -3.21 10.70
C PRO A 181 19.96 -2.06 9.81
N TYR A 182 19.11 -1.06 9.61
CA TYR A 182 19.48 0.17 8.90
C TYR A 182 20.44 1.04 9.71
N LEU A 183 20.20 1.14 11.03
CA LEU A 183 21.09 1.82 11.96
C LEU A 183 22.14 0.83 12.49
N GLN A 184 23.42 1.19 12.34
CA GLN A 184 24.57 0.42 12.84
C GLN A 184 25.27 1.14 13.99
#